data_AF-A0A6A8LVI5-F1
#
_entry.id   AF-A0A6A8LVI5-F1
#
_cell.length_a   1.000
_cell.length_b   1.000
_cell.length_c   1.000
_cell.angle_alpha   90.00
_cell.angle_beta   90.00
_cell.angle_gamma   90.00
#
_symmetry.space_group_name_H-M   'P 1'
#
loop_
_entity.id
_entity.type
_entity.pdbx_description
1 polymer ?
#
loop_
_entity_poly.entity_id
_entity_poly.type
_entity_poly.pdbx_seq_one_letter_code
_entity_poly.pdbx_strand_id
1 'polypeptide(L)' 'MPTERKIQELSLEAVMGERFGRYSKYIIQERALPDIRDGLKPVQRRILFAM' A
#
# COMPACT_ATOMS: atom_id res chain seq x y z
N MET A 1 16.26 -1.84 30.17
CA MET A 1 15.60 -0.52 30.27
C MET A 1 14.23 -0.64 29.66
N PRO A 2 13.14 -0.22 30.32
CA PRO A 2 11.81 -0.31 29.72
C PRO A 2 11.69 0.78 28.67
N THR A 3 11.42 0.40 27.42
CA THR A 3 11.14 1.34 26.34
C THR A 3 9.84 2.08 26.66
N GLU A 4 9.94 3.33 27.11
CA GLU A 4 8.78 4.19 27.31
C GLU A 4 7.97 4.26 26.01
N ARG A 5 6.72 3.83 26.06
CA ARG A 5 5.77 3.99 24.95
C ARG A 5 5.43 5.47 24.85
N LYS A 6 6.12 6.21 23.97
CA LYS A 6 5.73 7.57 23.58
C LYS A 6 4.36 7.52 22.90
N ILE A 7 3.33 7.98 23.61
CA ILE A 7 2.00 8.21 23.04
C ILE A 7 2.12 9.43 22.12
N GLN A 8 1.75 9.27 20.86
CA GLN A 8 1.71 10.36 19.88
C GLN A 8 0.28 10.87 19.79
N GLU A 9 0.06 12.12 20.19
CA GLU A 9 -1.20 12.81 19.93
C GLU A 9 -1.17 13.40 18.52
N LEU A 10 -1.98 12.83 17.63
CA LEU A 10 -2.09 13.24 16.23
C LEU A 10 -3.56 13.54 15.93
N SER A 11 -3.82 14.57 15.13
CA SER A 11 -5.19 14.82 14.69
C SER A 11 -5.66 13.70 13.74
N LEU A 12 -6.91 13.27 13.91
CA LEU A 12 -7.49 12.22 13.08
C LEU A 12 -7.45 12.59 11.61
N GLU A 13 -7.77 13.83 11.27
CA GLU A 13 -7.79 14.33 9.89
C GLU A 13 -6.43 14.20 9.21
N ALA A 14 -5.36 14.63 9.88
CA ALA A 14 -4.00 14.54 9.34
C ALA A 14 -3.58 13.08 9.11
N VAL A 15 -3.87 12.21 10.08
CA VAL A 15 -3.55 10.78 10.00
C VAL A 15 -4.33 10.09 8.89
N MET A 16 -5.62 10.39 8.77
CA MET A 16 -6.49 9.79 7.77
C MET A 16 -6.07 10.20 6.36
N GLY A 17 -5.87 11.49 6.10
CA GLY A 17 -5.44 11.97 4.77
C GLY A 17 -4.10 11.34 4.34
N GLU A 18 -3.11 11.34 5.23
CA GLU A 18 -1.78 10.81 4.93
C GLU A 18 -1.80 9.29 4.68
N ARG A 19 -2.43 8.52 5.57
CA ARG A 19 -2.46 7.05 5.46
C ARG A 19 -3.34 6.58 4.32
N PHE A 20 -4.50 7.21 4.14
CA PHE A 20 -5.40 6.91 3.04
C PHE A 20 -4.76 7.21 1.69
N GLY A 21 -4.07 8.34 1.56
CA GLY A 21 -3.35 8.69 0.34
C GLY A 21 -2.26 7.67 -0.01
N ARG A 22 -1.43 7.29 0.98
CA ARG A 22 -0.39 6.26 0.78
C ARG A 22 -0.98 4.90 0.38
N TYR A 23 -2.04 4.47 1.06
CA TYR A 23 -2.70 3.20 0.75
C TYR A 23 -3.36 3.22 -0.64
N SER A 24 -4.06 4.31 -0.97
CA SER A 24 -4.73 4.47 -2.26
C SER A 24 -3.74 4.45 -3.41
N LYS A 25 -2.61 5.16 -3.28
CA LYS A 25 -1.53 5.13 -4.28
C LYS A 25 -1.01 3.71 -4.51
N TYR A 26 -0.72 2.98 -3.43
CA TYR A 26 -0.25 1.60 -3.52
C TYR A 26 -1.28 0.69 -4.22
N ILE A 27 -2.56 0.81 -3.89
CA ILE A 27 -3.62 0.03 -4.51
C ILE A 27 -3.71 0.30 -6.00
N ILE A 28 -3.67 1.56 -6.42
CA ILE A 28 -3.77 1.94 -7.84
C ILE A 28 -2.62 1.34 -8.64
N GLN A 29 -1.38 1.48 -8.15
CA GLN A 29 -0.18 1.08 -8.88
C GLN A 29 0.10 -0.42 -8.83
N GLU A 30 -0.07 -1.06 -7.68
CA GLU A 30 0.43 -2.42 -7.42
C GLU A 30 -0.68 -3.49 -7.35
N ARG A 31 -1.94 -3.11 -7.57
CA ARG A 31 -3.07 -4.05 -7.46
C ARG A 31 -4.15 -3.85 -8.51
N ALA A 32 -4.62 -2.62 -8.71
CA ALA A 32 -5.81 -2.35 -9.50
C ALA A 32 -5.53 -2.34 -11.00
N LEU A 33 -4.50 -1.61 -11.42
CA LEU A 33 -4.18 -1.41 -12.84
C LEU A 33 -3.25 -2.51 -13.37
N PRO A 34 -3.49 -3.01 -14.60
CA PRO A 34 -2.55 -3.89 -15.29
C PRO A 34 -1.34 -3.10 -15.83
N ASP A 35 -0.21 -3.77 -16.01
CA ASP A 35 0.96 -3.18 -16.67
C ASP A 35 0.71 -3.09 -18.19
N ILE A 36 1.11 -1.99 -18.82
CA ILE A 36 0.86 -1.76 -20.25
C ILE A 36 1.64 -2.71 -21.17
N ARG A 37 2.77 -3.25 -20.71
CA ARG A 37 3.66 -4.08 -21.53
C ARG A 37 3.10 -5.47 -21.75
N ASP A 38 2.42 -6.01 -20.74
CA ASP A 38 1.91 -7.39 -20.73
C ASP A 38 0.39 -7.49 -20.50
N GLY A 39 -0.27 -6.40 -20.09
CA GLY A 39 -1.69 -6.40 -19.74
C GLY A 39 -2.02 -7.15 -18.45
N LEU A 40 -1.02 -7.60 -17.69
CA LEU A 40 -1.21 -8.47 -16.53
C LEU A 40 -1.23 -7.69 -15.22
N LYS A 41 -2.11 -8.11 -14.32
CA LYS A 41 -2.13 -7.68 -12.93
C LYS A 41 -1.01 -8.37 -12.13
N PRO A 42 -0.49 -7.77 -11.04
CA PRO A 42 0.61 -8.34 -10.27
C PRO A 42 0.37 -9.75 -9.72
N VAL A 43 -0.89 -10.12 -9.41
CA VAL A 43 -1.21 -11.49 -8.99
C VAL A 43 -1.04 -12.50 -10.11
N GLN A 44 -1.40 -12.15 -11.34
CA GLN A 44 -1.28 -13.04 -12.50
C GLN A 44 0.18 -13.29 -12.83
N ARG A 45 1.02 -12.25 -12.77
CA ARG A 45 2.48 -12.38 -12.98
C ARG A 45 3.13 -13.32 -11.95
N ARG A 46 2.72 -13.24 -10.68
CA ARG A 46 3.21 -14.14 -9.63
C ARG A 46 2.78 -15.59 -9.85
N ILE A 47 1.56 -15.82 -10.31
CA ILE A 47 1.07 -17.17 -10.63
C ILE A 47 1.90 -17.74 -11.78
N LEU A 48 2.03 -17.01 -12.89
CA LEU A 48 2.79 -17.47 -14.06
C LEU A 48 4.28 -17.70 -13.77
N PHE A 49 4.88 -16.92 -12.88
CA PHE A 49 6.28 -17.13 -12.47
C PHE A 49 6.46 -18.38 -11.59
N ALA A 50 5.45 -18.77 -10.82
CA ALA A 50 5.52 -19.90 -9.91
C ALA A 50 5.14 -21.25 -10.55
N MET A 51 4.52 -21.22 -11.74
CA MET A 51 4.20 -22.39 -12.55
C MET A 51 5.44 -22.86 -13.32
#